data_AF-A0A6A3GFW8-F1
#
_entry.id   AF-A0A6A3GFW8-F1
#
_cell.length_a   1.000
_cell.length_b   1.000
_cell.length_c   1.000
_cell.angle_alpha   90.00
_cell.angle_beta   90.00
_cell.angle_gamma   90.00
#
_symmetry.space_group_name_H-M   'P 1'
#
loop_
_entity.id
_entity.type
_entity.pdbx_description
1 polymer ?
#
loop_
_entity_poly.entity_id
_entity_poly.type
_entity_poly.pdbx_seq_one_letter_code
_entity_poly.pdbx_strand_id
1 'polypeptide(L)'
;FVIVVQVICEKADRSNIPDIDKKKYLVPADLTVGQFVYVIRKRIKLSPEKAIFVFINNVLPPTAALMSNIYKEQKDSDGFLYVTYSGENTFGE
;
A
#
# COMPACT_ATOMS: atom_id res chain seq x y z
N PHE A 1 15.19 -13.45 13.92
CA PHE A 1 13.80 -12.98 14.03
C PHE A 1 13.53 -12.02 12.89
N VAL A 2 12.56 -12.32 12.02
CA VAL A 2 12.18 -11.40 10.93
C VAL A 2 11.14 -10.43 11.47
N ILE A 3 11.42 -9.13 11.45
CA ILE A 3 10.48 -8.10 11.89
C ILE A 3 9.51 -7.84 10.73
N VAL A 4 8.21 -7.92 11.00
CA VAL A 4 7.14 -7.66 10.03
C VAL A 4 6.24 -6.54 10.52
N VAL A 5 5.68 -5.79 9.57
CA VAL A 5 4.63 -4.79 9.82
C VAL A 5 3.29 -5.33 9.35
N GLN A 6 2.22 -5.02 10.10
CA GLN A 6 0.86 -5.43 9.75
C GLN A 6 0.24 -4.35 8.87
N VAL A 7 -0.22 -4.74 7.67
CA VAL A 7 -0.76 -3.82 6.68
C VAL A 7 -2.15 -4.25 6.25
N ILE A 8 -3.07 -3.30 6.18
CA ILE A 8 -4.37 -3.44 5.55
C ILE A 8 -4.34 -2.69 4.21
N CYS A 9 -4.52 -3.41 3.12
CA CYS A 9 -4.59 -2.88 1.76
C CYS A 9 -6.03 -2.86 1.26
N GLU A 10 -6.51 -1.68 0.86
CA GLU A 10 -7.84 -1.53 0.26
C GLU A 10 -7.78 -0.73 -1.03
N LYS A 11 -8.66 -1.06 -1.96
CA LYS A 11 -8.85 -0.29 -3.19
C LYS A 11 -9.64 0.97 -2.86
N ALA A 12 -9.30 2.11 -3.46
CA ALA A 12 -10.18 3.28 -3.41
C ALA A 12 -11.54 2.96 -4.09
N ASP A 13 -12.63 3.47 -3.51
CA ASP A 13 -14.01 3.13 -3.90
C ASP A 13 -14.27 3.31 -5.40
N ARG A 14 -13.85 4.44 -5.97
CA ARG A 14 -14.09 4.80 -7.38
C ARG A 14 -12.99 4.33 -8.35
N SER A 15 -12.02 3.55 -7.87
CA SER A 15 -10.90 3.13 -8.71
C SER A 15 -11.30 2.04 -9.71
N ASN A 16 -10.84 2.20 -10.96
CA ASN A 16 -11.10 1.29 -12.09
C ASN A 16 -10.11 0.12 -12.22
N ILE A 17 -9.20 -0.04 -11.26
CA ILE A 17 -8.24 -1.15 -11.20
C ILE A 17 -8.81 -2.34 -10.40
N PRO A 18 -8.26 -3.56 -10.57
CA PRO A 18 -8.81 -4.73 -9.89
C PRO A 18 -8.67 -4.70 -8.37
N ASP A 19 -9.57 -5.40 -7.69
CA ASP A 19 -9.49 -5.66 -6.26
C ASP A 19 -8.35 -6.62 -5.91
N ILE A 20 -7.85 -6.46 -4.70
CA ILE A 20 -6.81 -7.31 -4.13
C ILE A 20 -7.41 -8.56 -3.49
N ASP A 21 -6.79 -9.71 -3.71
CA ASP A 21 -7.27 -11.03 -3.26
C ASP A 21 -7.38 -11.14 -1.74
N LYS A 22 -6.45 -10.51 -1.02
CA LYS A 22 -6.40 -10.45 0.43
C LYS A 22 -6.13 -9.02 0.86
N LYS A 23 -6.83 -8.55 1.89
CA LYS A 23 -6.62 -7.20 2.41
C LYS A 23 -5.52 -7.14 3.48
N LYS A 24 -5.24 -8.23 4.21
CA LYS A 24 -4.29 -8.24 5.33
C LYS A 24 -2.95 -8.85 4.93
N TYR A 25 -1.85 -8.14 5.20
CA TYR A 25 -0.49 -8.57 4.87
C TYR A 25 0.47 -8.44 6.06
N LEU A 26 1.41 -9.39 6.14
CA LEU A 26 2.63 -9.27 6.92
C LEU A 26 3.75 -8.87 5.95
N VAL A 27 4.25 -7.64 6.10
CA VAL A 27 5.24 -7.07 5.19
C VAL A 27 6.60 -7.00 5.88
N PRO A 28 7.70 -7.45 5.25
CA PRO A 28 9.03 -7.30 5.82
C PRO A 28 9.34 -5.82 6.14
N ALA A 29 9.88 -5.57 7.33
CA ALA A 29 10.17 -4.23 7.83
C ALA A 29 11.20 -3.45 7.00
N ASP A 30 12.08 -4.17 6.30
CA ASP A 30 13.16 -3.68 5.45
C ASP A 30 12.76 -3.52 3.97
N LEU A 31 11.52 -3.88 3.61
CA LEU A 31 10.99 -3.63 2.30
C LEU A 31 10.78 -2.12 2.10
N THR A 32 11.08 -1.59 0.92
CA THR A 32 10.71 -0.21 0.59
C THR A 32 9.25 -0.11 0.19
N VAL A 33 8.67 1.09 0.33
CA VAL A 33 7.33 1.40 -0.17
C VAL A 33 7.20 1.07 -1.66
N GLY A 34 8.19 1.43 -2.49
CA GLY A 34 8.18 1.15 -3.93
C GLY A 34 8.16 -0.36 -4.25
N GLN A 35 8.92 -1.15 -3.49
CA GLN A 35 8.85 -2.62 -3.57
C GLN A 35 7.48 -3.13 -3.14
N PHE A 36 6.85 -2.54 -2.12
CA PHE A 36 5.51 -2.91 -1.69
C PHE A 36 4.45 -2.61 -2.76
N VAL A 37 4.54 -1.44 -3.41
CA VAL A 37 3.68 -1.08 -4.55
C VAL A 37 3.80 -2.13 -5.66
N TYR A 38 5.01 -2.61 -5.95
CA TYR A 38 5.21 -3.69 -6.92
C TYR A 38 4.54 -5.01 -6.50
N VAL A 39 4.55 -5.35 -5.21
CA VAL A 39 3.83 -6.50 -4.66
C VAL A 39 2.31 -6.35 -4.87
N ILE A 40 1.74 -5.18 -4.54
CA ILE A 40 0.32 -4.88 -4.76
C ILE A 40 -0.02 -5.06 -6.23
N ARG A 41 0.75 -4.43 -7.14
CA ARG A 41 0.57 -4.55 -8.60
C ARG A 41 0.50 -6.01 -9.06
N LYS A 42 1.40 -6.86 -8.57
CA LYS A 42 1.39 -8.30 -8.91
C LYS A 42 0.16 -9.02 -8.39
N ARG A 43 -0.30 -8.69 -7.18
CA ARG A 43 -1.49 -9.31 -6.55
C ARG A 43 -2.77 -9.01 -7.32
N ILE A 44 -2.96 -7.76 -7.73
CA ILE A 44 -4.10 -7.33 -8.53
C ILE A 44 -3.94 -7.61 -10.03
N LYS A 45 -2.82 -8.23 -10.44
CA LYS A 45 -2.46 -8.54 -11.84
C LYS A 45 -2.57 -7.31 -12.76
N LEU A 46 -2.17 -6.14 -12.27
CA LEU A 46 -2.30 -4.89 -13.01
C LEU A 46 -1.22 -4.77 -14.08
N SER A 47 -1.67 -4.59 -15.32
CA SER A 47 -0.81 -4.48 -16.49
C SER A 47 0.21 -3.34 -16.37
N PRO A 48 1.47 -3.51 -16.85
CA PRO A 48 2.53 -2.51 -16.70
C PRO A 48 2.18 -1.10 -17.19
N GLU A 49 1.35 -0.97 -18.22
CA GLU A 49 0.91 0.30 -18.81
C GLU A 49 -0.08 1.08 -17.95
N LYS A 50 -0.76 0.43 -17.00
CA LYS A 50 -1.69 1.10 -16.09
C LYS A 50 -0.95 1.70 -14.90
N ALA A 51 -1.28 2.94 -14.56
CA ALA A 51 -0.75 3.59 -13.36
C ALA A 51 -1.30 2.93 -12.08
N ILE A 52 -0.52 3.03 -11.01
CA ILE A 52 -0.96 2.69 -9.66
C ILE A 52 -0.37 3.72 -8.70
N PHE A 53 -1.25 4.26 -7.86
CA PHE A 53 -0.93 5.18 -6.79
C PHE A 53 -1.27 4.50 -5.48
N VAL A 54 -0.41 4.69 -4.49
CA VAL A 54 -0.58 4.11 -3.16
C VAL A 54 -0.50 5.24 -2.16
N PHE A 55 -1.42 5.24 -1.22
CA PHE A 55 -1.58 6.27 -0.22
C PHE A 55 -1.62 5.64 1.16
N ILE A 56 -1.07 6.36 2.13
CA ILE A 56 -1.02 5.96 3.53
C ILE A 56 -1.53 7.15 4.32
N ASN A 57 -2.63 6.96 5.04
CA ASN A 57 -3.36 8.05 5.70
C ASN A 57 -3.63 9.24 4.75
N ASN A 58 -4.08 8.95 3.53
CA ASN A 58 -4.37 9.91 2.46
C ASN A 58 -3.17 10.69 1.88
N VAL A 59 -1.93 10.35 2.26
CA VAL A 59 -0.71 10.98 1.75
C VAL A 59 0.05 10.02 0.85
N LEU A 60 0.68 10.54 -0.21
CA LEU A 60 1.62 9.78 -1.04
C LEU A 60 2.94 9.55 -0.27
N PRO A 61 3.27 8.30 0.09
CA PRO A 61 4.50 8.01 0.82
C PRO A 61 5.74 8.11 -0.09
N PRO A 62 6.92 8.45 0.45
CA PRO A 62 8.18 8.38 -0.30
C PRO A 62 8.49 6.93 -0.70
N THR A 63 8.69 6.67 -1.99
CA THR A 63 8.89 5.31 -2.52
C THR A 63 10.16 4.64 -2.00
N ALA A 64 11.18 5.40 -1.66
CA ALA A 64 12.44 4.92 -1.10
C ALA A 64 12.38 4.65 0.42
N ALA A 65 11.33 5.09 1.11
CA ALA A 65 11.20 4.86 2.55
C ALA A 65 10.98 3.37 2.85
N LEU A 66 11.51 2.92 3.99
CA LEU A 66 11.25 1.58 4.50
C LEU A 66 9.84 1.49 5.09
N MET A 67 9.18 0.35 4.89
CA MET A 67 7.86 0.06 5.48
C MET A 67 7.86 0.22 7.00
N SER A 68 8.97 -0.10 7.66
CA SER A 68 9.13 0.11 9.11
C SER A 68 9.13 1.57 9.54
N ASN A 69 9.71 2.47 8.74
CA ASN A 69 9.71 3.90 9.06
C ASN A 69 8.29 4.45 8.91
N ILE A 70 7.63 4.12 7.79
CA ILE A 70 6.25 4.52 7.57
C ILE A 70 5.34 3.96 8.66
N TYR A 71 5.49 2.69 9.03
CA TYR A 71 4.69 2.06 10.09
C TYR A 71 4.86 2.76 11.45
N LYS A 72 6.07 3.17 11.83
CA LYS A 72 6.30 3.88 13.11
C LYS A 72 5.56 5.22 13.17
N GLU A 73 5.47 5.91 12.04
CA GLU A 73 4.91 7.26 11.96
C GLU A 73 3.41 7.26 11.69
N GLN A 74 2.91 6.28 10.94
CA GLN A 74 1.58 6.33 10.31
C GLN A 74 0.66 5.15 10.68
N LYS A 75 1.11 4.19 11.50
CA LYS A 75 0.20 3.13 11.97
C LYS A 75 -0.97 3.73 12.75
N ASP A 76 -2.11 3.07 12.65
CA ASP A 76 -3.25 3.37 13.51
C ASP A 76 -3.04 2.82 14.94
N SER A 77 -3.88 3.26 15.86
CA SER A 77 -3.98 2.82 17.23
C SER A 77 -4.22 1.31 17.39
N ASP A 78 -4.87 0.68 16.40
CA ASP A 78 -5.13 -0.76 16.35
C ASP A 78 -3.90 -1.62 15.98
N GLY A 79 -2.79 -0.98 15.63
CA GLY A 79 -1.54 -1.66 15.26
C GLY A 79 -1.47 -2.11 13.80
N PHE A 80 -2.31 -1.56 12.92
CA PHE A 80 -2.23 -1.75 11.48
C PHE A 80 -1.80 -0.47 10.76
N LEU A 81 -1.13 -0.64 9.63
CA LEU A 81 -0.90 0.43 8.66
C LEU A 81 -1.96 0.31 7.56
N TYR A 82 -2.75 1.37 7.38
CA TYR A 82 -3.78 1.43 6.35
C TYR A 82 -3.21 2.00 5.06
N VAL A 83 -3.35 1.22 4.00
CA VAL A 83 -2.81 1.50 2.67
C VAL A 83 -3.97 1.47 1.69
N THR A 84 -4.22 2.59 1.02
CA THR A 84 -5.22 2.66 -0.05
C THR A 84 -4.51 2.72 -1.39
N TYR A 85 -4.98 1.95 -2.38
CA TYR A 85 -4.43 1.99 -3.73
C TYR A 85 -5.48 2.38 -4.77
N SER A 86 -5.05 3.11 -5.81
CA SER A 86 -5.91 3.57 -6.89
C SER A 86 -5.16 3.62 -8.23
N GLY A 87 -5.88 3.53 -9.36
CA GLY A 87 -5.37 3.84 -10.69
C GLY A 87 -5.17 5.33 -10.95
N GLU A 88 -5.71 6.19 -10.07
CA GLU A 88 -5.70 7.65 -10.18
C GLU A 88 -4.95 8.28 -9.00
N ASN A 89 -4.36 9.46 -9.22
CA ASN A 89 -3.53 10.16 -8.23
C ASN A 89 -4.33 11.07 -7.28
N THR A 90 -5.65 11.11 -7.39
CA THR A 90 -6.56 11.90 -6.56
C THR A 90 -7.44 10.99 -5.70
N PHE A 91 -7.70 11.40 -4.47
CA PHE A 91 -8.81 10.87 -3.68
C PHE A 91 -10.04 11.73 -3.93
N GLY A 92 -11.08 11.13 -4.52
CA GLY A 92 -12.37 11.79 -4.71
C GLY A 92 -12.41 12.70 -5.94
N GLU A 93 -13.34 12.40 -6.84
CA GLU A 93 -14.31 13.41 -7.24
C GLU A 93 -15.55 13.29 -6.36
#